data_AF-X0KKL5-F1
#
_entry.id   AF-X0KKL5-F1
#
_cell.length_a   1.000
_cell.length_b   1.000
_cell.length_c   1.000
_cell.angle_alpha   90.00
_cell.angle_beta   90.00
_cell.angle_gamma   90.00
#
_symmetry.space_group_name_H-M   'P 1'
#
loop_
_entity.id
_entity.type
_entity.pdbx_description
1 polymer ?
#
loop_
_entity_poly.entity_id
_entity_poly.type
_entity_poly.pdbx_seq_one_letter_code
_entity_poly.pdbx_strand_id
1 'polypeptide(L)'
;MVTAEAKLNGKKAKLWGFNEPVEKKSWKDDYSAMDKATAEYAFQQFQLVSFGYLTKPAIEDKLLAARQDVIEFLDAFEKLYEMQYPTTKNLNLSDTWRNFMTELLRGVQDFTEEWMKLRTGDMVNNWKAEVARRETALKNAANTQAAKQLTIELDDARKIHDDAKKHFTTYSSSIGVFKPEIFQETDAA
;
A
#
# COMPACT_ATOMS: atom_id res chain seq x y z
N MET A 1 8.15 5.83 30.28
CA MET A 1 8.52 7.01 29.46
C MET A 1 8.24 6.65 28.01
N VAL A 2 7.30 7.34 27.35
CA VAL A 2 6.96 7.04 25.93
C VAL A 2 8.04 7.67 25.06
N THR A 3 8.80 6.85 24.32
CA THR A 3 9.88 7.34 23.45
C THR A 3 9.31 8.17 22.30
N ALA A 4 10.10 9.11 21.78
CA ALA A 4 9.74 9.88 20.59
C ALA A 4 9.35 8.96 19.42
N GLU A 5 10.04 7.83 19.30
CA GLU A 5 9.74 6.73 18.38
C GLU A 5 8.33 6.17 18.56
N ALA A 6 7.88 5.88 19.79
CA ALA A 6 6.52 5.39 20.04
C ALA A 6 5.44 6.44 19.72
N LYS A 7 5.70 7.73 19.99
CA LYS A 7 4.80 8.84 19.59
C LYS A 7 4.77 9.05 18.08
N LEU A 8 5.90 8.89 17.39
CA LEU A 8 5.97 8.96 15.93
C LEU A 8 5.27 7.75 15.31
N ASN A 9 5.45 6.54 15.85
CA ASN A 9 4.76 5.32 15.41
C ASN A 9 3.24 5.44 15.54
N GLY A 10 2.72 5.98 16.65
CA GLY A 10 1.29 6.27 16.78
C GLY A 10 0.78 7.37 15.84
N LYS A 11 1.67 8.25 15.35
CA LYS A 11 1.35 9.28 14.34
C LYS A 11 1.52 8.76 12.91
N LYS A 12 2.30 7.70 12.64
CA LYS A 12 2.38 7.01 11.34
C LYS A 12 0.98 6.53 10.91
N ALA A 13 0.21 5.95 11.83
CA ALA A 13 -1.17 5.54 11.57
C ALA A 13 -2.12 6.72 11.25
N LYS A 14 -1.79 7.94 11.67
CA LYS A 14 -2.62 9.15 11.45
C LYS A 14 -2.20 9.99 10.25
N LEU A 15 -0.91 10.01 9.90
CA LEU A 15 -0.35 10.90 8.87
C LEU A 15 -0.84 10.53 7.45
N TRP A 16 -1.30 9.30 7.28
CA TRP A 16 -1.67 8.78 5.98
C TRP A 16 -3.17 8.84 5.68
N GLY A 17 -4.06 9.05 6.67
CA GLY A 17 -5.51 9.02 6.42
C GLY A 17 -6.01 7.73 5.76
N PHE A 18 -5.15 6.72 5.64
CA PHE A 18 -5.53 5.36 5.33
C PHE A 18 -6.38 4.93 6.51
N ASN A 19 -7.69 4.79 6.28
CA ASN A 19 -8.43 3.77 7.02
C ASN A 19 -7.52 2.54 7.01
N GLU A 20 -7.17 2.02 8.19
CA GLU A 20 -6.41 0.78 8.33
C GLU A 20 -6.82 -0.15 7.20
N PRO A 21 -5.90 -0.57 6.32
CA PRO A 21 -6.29 -1.21 5.09
C PRO A 21 -6.94 -2.53 5.53
N VAL A 22 -8.27 -2.55 5.37
CA VAL A 22 -9.28 -3.43 5.98
C VAL A 22 -8.64 -4.64 6.65
N GLU A 23 -8.66 -4.74 7.98
CA GLU A 23 -8.05 -5.87 8.70
C GLU A 23 -8.39 -7.24 8.05
N LYS A 24 -7.47 -8.21 8.09
CA LYS A 24 -7.64 -9.53 7.42
C LYS A 24 -9.00 -10.19 7.72
N LYS A 25 -9.51 -10.00 8.93
CA LYS A 25 -10.82 -10.49 9.36
C LYS A 25 -11.97 -9.77 8.63
N SER A 26 -11.95 -8.44 8.61
CA SER A 26 -12.91 -7.61 7.86
C SER A 26 -12.81 -7.78 6.35
N TRP A 27 -11.64 -8.15 5.81
CA TRP A 27 -11.52 -8.48 4.38
C TRP A 27 -12.33 -9.73 4.03
N LYS A 28 -12.30 -10.73 4.91
CA LYS A 28 -13.08 -11.95 4.72
C LYS A 28 -14.59 -11.68 4.81
N ASP A 29 -15.01 -10.84 5.75
CA ASP A 29 -16.42 -10.62 6.01
C ASP A 29 -17.05 -9.58 5.05
N ASP A 30 -16.31 -8.53 4.67
CA ASP A 30 -16.84 -7.39 3.89
C ASP A 30 -16.34 -7.33 2.43
N TYR A 31 -15.26 -8.05 2.07
CA TYR A 31 -14.58 -7.92 0.76
C TYR A 31 -14.28 -9.25 0.05
N SER A 32 -14.63 -10.39 0.65
CA SER A 32 -14.42 -11.73 0.05
C SER A 32 -15.71 -12.37 -0.47
N ALA A 33 -16.85 -11.69 -0.33
CA ALA A 33 -18.09 -12.13 -0.96
C ALA A 33 -17.90 -12.16 -2.49
N MET A 34 -18.19 -13.31 -3.10
CA MET A 34 -17.99 -13.57 -4.53
C MET A 34 -19.16 -13.03 -5.37
N ASP A 35 -19.56 -11.79 -5.08
CA ASP A 35 -20.52 -11.03 -5.86
C ASP A 35 -19.85 -9.82 -6.53
N LYS A 36 -20.51 -9.31 -7.57
CA LYS A 36 -19.94 -8.27 -8.44
C LYS A 36 -19.71 -6.94 -7.72
N ALA A 37 -20.67 -6.52 -6.89
CA ALA A 37 -20.58 -5.22 -6.21
C ALA A 37 -19.43 -5.19 -5.20
N THR A 38 -19.25 -6.27 -4.45
CA THR A 38 -18.14 -6.42 -3.51
C THR A 38 -16.78 -6.44 -4.22
N ALA A 39 -16.67 -7.13 -5.35
CA ALA A 39 -15.43 -7.15 -6.13
C ALA A 39 -15.09 -5.79 -6.74
N GLU A 40 -16.07 -5.09 -7.31
CA GLU A 40 -15.89 -3.74 -7.85
C GLU A 40 -15.46 -2.74 -6.76
N TYR A 41 -16.04 -2.85 -5.57
CA TYR A 41 -15.64 -2.04 -4.42
C TYR A 41 -14.21 -2.34 -3.94
N ALA A 42 -13.83 -3.63 -3.88
CA ALA A 42 -12.45 -4.03 -3.57
C ALA A 42 -11.44 -3.45 -4.58
N PHE A 43 -11.77 -3.44 -5.87
CA PHE A 43 -10.93 -2.84 -6.90
C PHE A 43 -10.75 -1.32 -6.72
N GLN A 44 -11.80 -0.61 -6.29
CA GLN A 44 -11.69 0.82 -5.95
C GLN A 44 -10.74 1.05 -4.77
N GLN A 45 -10.81 0.20 -3.73
CA GLN A 45 -9.90 0.34 -2.59
C GLN A 45 -8.44 0.13 -2.99
N PHE A 46 -8.16 -0.81 -3.90
CA PHE A 46 -6.80 -1.00 -4.39
C PHE A 46 -6.21 0.21 -5.11
N GLN A 47 -7.05 1.03 -5.78
CA GLN A 47 -6.56 2.26 -6.43
C GLN A 47 -6.06 3.29 -5.40
N LEU A 48 -6.67 3.34 -4.22
CA LEU A 48 -6.30 4.26 -3.14
C LEU A 48 -4.99 3.85 -2.45
N VAL A 49 -4.67 2.55 -2.43
CA VAL A 49 -3.45 1.99 -1.82
C VAL A 49 -2.22 2.11 -2.75
N SER A 50 -2.39 2.64 -3.97
CA SER A 50 -1.31 2.69 -4.95
C SER A 50 -0.17 3.63 -4.54
N PHE A 51 0.98 3.04 -4.22
CA PHE A 51 2.28 3.71 -4.11
C PHE A 51 2.69 4.49 -5.37
N GLY A 52 2.03 4.23 -6.51
CA GLY A 52 2.24 4.98 -7.75
C GLY A 52 1.96 6.49 -7.62
N TYR A 53 1.28 6.95 -6.58
CA TYR A 53 1.18 8.38 -6.27
C TYR A 53 2.51 8.96 -5.78
N LEU A 54 3.25 8.22 -4.93
CA LEU A 54 4.52 8.65 -4.36
C LEU A 54 5.64 8.69 -5.40
N THR A 55 5.49 7.99 -6.51
CA THR A 55 6.44 7.93 -7.62
C THR A 55 6.15 8.97 -8.71
N LYS A 56 5.17 9.86 -8.51
CA LYS A 56 4.94 10.98 -9.42
C LYS A 56 6.07 12.00 -9.23
N PRO A 57 6.71 12.50 -10.32
CA PRO A 57 7.84 13.43 -10.20
C PRO A 57 7.54 14.63 -9.30
N ALA A 58 6.38 15.28 -9.48
CA ALA A 58 6.00 16.44 -8.67
C ALA A 58 5.75 16.13 -7.18
N ILE A 59 5.54 14.87 -6.81
CA ILE A 59 5.42 14.42 -5.42
C ILE A 59 6.79 14.09 -4.86
N GLU A 60 7.63 13.40 -5.64
CA GLU A 60 9.03 13.12 -5.33
C GLU A 60 9.80 14.42 -5.06
N ASP A 61 9.68 15.42 -5.92
CA ASP A 61 10.30 16.75 -5.75
C ASP A 61 9.88 17.43 -4.44
N LYS A 62 8.59 17.30 -4.07
CA LYS A 62 8.07 17.87 -2.81
C LYS A 62 8.58 17.11 -1.59
N LEU A 63 8.71 15.78 -1.70
CA LEU A 63 9.27 14.95 -0.63
C LEU A 63 10.75 15.29 -0.42
N LEU A 64 11.51 15.50 -1.49
CA LEU A 64 12.90 15.95 -1.46
C LEU A 64 13.05 17.36 -0.85
N ALA A 65 12.19 18.30 -1.23
CA ALA A 65 12.20 19.65 -0.64
C ALA A 65 11.88 19.61 0.87
N ALA A 66 10.82 18.88 1.27
CA ALA A 66 10.47 18.73 2.68
C ALA A 66 11.56 17.99 3.48
N ARG A 67 12.24 17.00 2.85
CA ARG A 67 13.42 16.34 3.42
C ARG A 67 14.51 17.36 3.73
N GLN A 68 14.82 18.24 2.79
CA GLN A 68 15.85 19.26 2.95
C GLN A 68 15.53 20.23 4.10
N ASP A 69 14.30 20.75 4.15
CA ASP A 69 13.86 21.66 5.22
C ASP A 69 14.03 21.05 6.62
N VAL A 70 13.73 19.74 6.77
CA VAL A 70 13.86 19.05 8.06
C VAL A 70 15.32 18.83 8.43
N ILE A 71 16.19 18.47 7.47
CA ILE A 71 17.62 18.29 7.71
C ILE A 71 18.23 19.62 8.18
N GLU A 72 17.97 20.71 7.45
CA GLU A 72 18.49 22.03 7.81
C GLU A 72 18.03 22.48 9.20
N PHE A 73 16.77 22.20 9.55
CA PHE A 73 16.26 22.46 10.89
C PHE A 73 17.01 21.65 11.96
N LEU A 74 17.21 20.34 11.75
CA LEU A 74 17.86 19.45 12.71
C LEU A 74 19.34 19.80 12.90
N ASP A 75 20.06 20.11 11.82
CA ASP A 75 21.45 20.54 11.87
C ASP A 75 21.61 21.88 12.60
N ALA A 76 20.70 22.84 12.32
CA ALA A 76 20.69 24.13 13.02
C ALA A 76 20.38 23.98 14.51
N PHE A 77 19.43 23.11 14.85
CA PHE A 77 19.08 22.81 16.23
C PHE A 77 20.25 22.15 16.98
N GLU A 78 20.89 21.14 16.38
CA GLU A 78 22.04 20.45 16.97
C GLU A 78 23.19 21.43 17.24
N LYS A 79 23.49 22.31 16.29
CA LYS A 79 24.51 23.36 16.46
C LYS A 79 24.20 24.29 17.64
N LEU A 80 22.95 24.73 17.79
CA LEU A 80 22.53 25.55 18.92
C LEU A 80 22.61 24.79 20.25
N TYR A 81 22.27 23.50 20.23
CA TYR A 81 22.33 22.63 21.40
C TYR A 81 23.77 22.41 21.87
N GLU A 82 24.70 22.16 20.95
CA GLU A 82 26.13 22.02 21.24
C GLU A 82 26.74 23.31 21.80
N MET A 83 26.31 24.48 21.33
CA MET A 83 26.75 25.77 21.92
C MET A 83 26.32 25.91 23.39
N GLN A 84 25.13 25.41 23.74
CA GLN A 84 24.61 25.45 25.10
C GLN A 84 25.22 24.35 25.99
N TYR A 85 25.55 23.20 25.40
CA TYR A 85 26.07 22.01 26.08
C TYR A 85 27.32 21.46 25.39
N PRO A 86 28.48 22.14 25.49
CA PRO A 86 29.68 21.87 24.66
C PRO A 86 30.40 20.55 24.95
N THR A 87 30.06 19.88 26.06
CA THR A 87 30.58 18.53 26.38
C THR A 87 29.70 17.42 25.83
N THR A 88 28.55 17.75 25.24
CA THR A 88 27.67 16.76 24.63
C THR A 88 28.29 16.25 23.35
N LYS A 89 28.30 14.93 23.20
CA LYS A 89 28.68 14.27 21.95
C LYS A 89 27.64 14.61 20.88
N ASN A 90 28.09 14.85 19.65
CA ASN A 90 27.24 15.03 18.48
C ASN A 90 26.14 13.93 18.45
N LEU A 91 24.88 14.36 18.33
CA LEU A 91 23.70 13.51 18.42
C LEU A 91 23.30 12.95 17.04
N ASN A 92 23.92 13.43 15.96
CA ASN A 92 23.68 13.11 14.56
C ASN A 92 22.17 13.12 14.25
N LEU A 93 21.49 14.22 14.61
CA LEU A 93 20.03 14.29 14.55
C LEU A 93 19.48 14.12 13.13
N SER A 94 20.12 14.75 12.15
CA SER A 94 19.74 14.63 10.73
C SER A 94 19.92 13.22 10.21
N ASP A 95 21.06 12.56 10.48
CA ASP A 95 21.29 11.16 10.11
C ASP A 95 20.29 10.20 10.78
N THR A 96 20.03 10.41 12.08
CA THR A 96 19.05 9.62 12.83
C THR A 96 17.67 9.75 12.20
N TRP A 97 17.27 10.95 11.81
CA TRP A 97 15.99 11.19 11.15
C TRP A 97 15.93 10.57 9.74
N ARG A 98 16.98 10.72 8.92
CA ARG A 98 17.08 10.10 7.59
C ARG A 98 16.92 8.58 7.68
N ASN A 99 17.61 7.94 8.61
CA ASN A 99 17.52 6.49 8.84
C ASN A 99 16.11 6.09 9.29
N PHE A 100 15.54 6.80 10.26
CA PHE A 100 14.18 6.53 10.73
C PHE A 100 13.14 6.64 9.61
N MET A 101 13.22 7.67 8.76
CA MET A 101 12.29 7.86 7.64
C MET A 101 12.45 6.78 6.57
N THR A 102 13.68 6.38 6.28
CA THR A 102 13.98 5.30 5.33
C THR A 102 13.40 3.97 5.82
N GLU A 103 13.67 3.60 7.08
CA GLU A 103 13.15 2.36 7.68
C GLU A 103 11.63 2.39 7.80
N LEU A 104 11.06 3.54 8.17
CA LEU A 104 9.61 3.75 8.17
C LEU A 104 9.02 3.43 6.81
N LEU A 105 9.49 4.10 5.76
CA LEU A 105 8.90 3.98 4.44
C LEU A 105 9.12 2.60 3.82
N ARG A 106 10.27 1.97 4.08
CA ARG A 106 10.51 0.57 3.72
C ARG A 106 9.50 -0.35 4.41
N GLY A 107 9.25 -0.14 5.71
CA GLY A 107 8.23 -0.90 6.44
C GLY A 107 6.82 -0.72 5.89
N VAL A 108 6.44 0.51 5.47
CA VAL A 108 5.13 0.74 4.83
C VAL A 108 5.06 0.09 3.45
N GLN A 109 6.15 0.14 2.69
CA GLN A 109 6.26 -0.48 1.38
C GLN A 109 6.12 -2.00 1.49
N ASP A 110 6.88 -2.65 2.37
CA ASP A 110 6.84 -4.10 2.64
C ASP A 110 5.44 -4.54 3.09
N PHE A 111 4.87 -3.81 4.06
CA PHE A 111 3.51 -4.09 4.53
C PHE A 111 2.49 -3.97 3.40
N THR A 112 2.62 -2.96 2.55
CA THR A 112 1.69 -2.73 1.44
C THR A 112 1.86 -3.79 0.36
N GLU A 113 3.08 -4.22 0.07
CA GLU A 113 3.35 -5.33 -0.84
C GLU A 113 2.69 -6.62 -0.33
N GLU A 114 2.89 -6.96 0.94
CA GLU A 114 2.28 -8.14 1.54
C GLU A 114 0.76 -8.04 1.55
N TRP A 115 0.22 -6.89 1.97
CA TRP A 115 -1.21 -6.63 2.03
C TRP A 115 -1.88 -6.77 0.66
N MET A 116 -1.25 -6.20 -0.38
CA MET A 116 -1.74 -6.26 -1.75
C MET A 116 -1.61 -7.66 -2.33
N LYS A 117 -0.46 -8.32 -2.15
CA LYS A 117 -0.19 -9.67 -2.67
C LYS A 117 -1.16 -10.68 -2.10
N LEU A 118 -1.42 -10.64 -0.79
CA LEU A 118 -2.39 -11.51 -0.14
C LEU A 118 -3.79 -11.31 -0.73
N ARG A 119 -4.27 -10.07 -0.81
CA ARG A 119 -5.67 -9.80 -1.20
C ARG A 119 -5.95 -9.93 -2.68
N THR A 120 -5.07 -9.43 -3.54
CA THR A 120 -5.21 -9.59 -4.98
C THR A 120 -4.94 -11.05 -5.39
N GLY A 121 -4.02 -11.75 -4.73
CA GLY A 121 -3.81 -13.19 -4.89
C GLY A 121 -5.01 -14.03 -4.44
N ASP A 122 -5.58 -13.73 -3.28
CA ASP A 122 -6.80 -14.37 -2.77
C ASP A 122 -7.98 -14.13 -3.71
N MET A 123 -8.16 -12.89 -4.22
CA MET A 123 -9.20 -12.59 -5.22
C MET A 123 -8.99 -13.38 -6.51
N VAL A 124 -7.77 -13.47 -7.04
CA VAL A 124 -7.49 -14.26 -8.24
C VAL A 124 -7.86 -15.74 -8.01
N ASN A 125 -7.46 -16.32 -6.88
CA ASN A 125 -7.76 -17.72 -6.57
C ASN A 125 -9.27 -17.96 -6.37
N ASN A 126 -9.93 -17.07 -5.62
CA ASN A 126 -11.36 -17.15 -5.33
C ASN A 126 -12.19 -17.04 -6.61
N TRP A 127 -11.91 -16.06 -7.46
CA TRP A 127 -12.64 -15.88 -8.72
C TRP A 127 -12.31 -16.96 -9.75
N LYS A 128 -11.10 -17.53 -9.73
CA LYS A 128 -10.79 -18.72 -10.54
C LYS A 128 -11.65 -19.92 -10.14
N ALA A 129 -11.81 -20.17 -8.83
CA ALA A 129 -12.66 -21.24 -8.32
C ALA A 129 -14.14 -20.98 -8.68
N GLU A 130 -14.59 -19.73 -8.57
CA GLU A 130 -15.96 -19.35 -8.90
C GLU A 130 -16.27 -19.49 -10.40
N VAL A 131 -15.33 -19.14 -11.28
CA VAL A 131 -15.43 -19.41 -12.73
C VAL A 131 -15.63 -20.91 -12.98
N ALA A 132 -14.78 -21.77 -12.38
CA ALA A 132 -14.90 -23.22 -12.54
C ALA A 132 -16.24 -23.78 -12.02
N ARG A 133 -16.74 -23.22 -10.90
CA ARG A 133 -18.05 -23.57 -10.33
C ARG A 133 -19.18 -23.21 -11.29
N ARG A 134 -19.16 -21.99 -11.86
CA ARG A 134 -20.18 -21.51 -12.81
C ARG A 134 -20.13 -22.25 -14.15
N GLU A 135 -18.95 -22.60 -14.64
CA GLU A 135 -18.80 -23.46 -15.83
C GLU A 135 -19.43 -24.84 -15.62
N THR A 136 -19.24 -25.43 -14.43
CA THR A 136 -19.86 -26.71 -14.08
C THR A 136 -21.38 -26.59 -13.96
N ALA A 137 -21.88 -25.52 -13.35
CA ALA A 137 -23.32 -25.26 -13.26
C ALA A 137 -23.96 -25.07 -14.63
N LEU A 138 -23.30 -24.35 -15.55
CA LEU A 138 -23.78 -24.15 -16.92
C LEU A 138 -23.86 -25.46 -17.70
N LYS A 139 -22.85 -26.34 -17.57
CA LYS A 139 -22.86 -27.69 -18.19
C LYS A 139 -24.02 -28.55 -17.72
N ASN A 140 -24.45 -28.37 -16.46
CA ASN A 140 -25.51 -29.14 -15.83
C ASN A 140 -26.89 -28.46 -15.91
N ALA A 141 -27.02 -27.35 -16.64
CA ALA A 141 -28.26 -26.60 -16.72
C ALA A 141 -29.37 -27.40 -17.41
N ALA A 142 -30.46 -27.65 -16.70
CA ALA A 142 -31.57 -28.49 -17.18
C ALA A 142 -32.50 -27.79 -18.19
N ASN A 143 -32.45 -26.46 -18.31
CA ASN A 143 -33.28 -25.70 -19.24
C ASN A 143 -32.58 -24.45 -19.79
N THR A 144 -33.06 -23.99 -20.95
CA THR A 144 -32.47 -22.90 -21.74
C THR A 144 -32.47 -21.55 -21.01
N GLN A 145 -33.46 -21.27 -20.17
CA GLN A 145 -33.52 -20.00 -19.44
C GLN A 145 -32.47 -19.95 -18.33
N ALA A 146 -32.32 -21.03 -17.56
CA ALA A 146 -31.26 -21.17 -16.57
C ALA A 146 -29.87 -21.12 -17.22
N ALA A 147 -29.69 -21.76 -18.38
CA ALA A 147 -28.44 -21.72 -19.13
C ALA A 147 -28.06 -20.30 -19.58
N LYS A 148 -29.03 -19.50 -20.06
CA LYS A 148 -28.80 -18.09 -20.43
C LYS A 148 -28.32 -17.25 -19.24
N GLN A 149 -28.98 -17.39 -18.09
CA GLN A 149 -28.60 -16.65 -16.89
C GLN A 149 -27.20 -17.04 -16.39
N LEU A 150 -26.90 -18.34 -16.35
CA LEU A 150 -25.58 -18.86 -15.96
C LEU A 150 -24.47 -18.43 -16.92
N THR A 151 -24.78 -18.22 -18.21
CA THR A 151 -23.80 -17.69 -19.18
C THR A 151 -23.41 -16.26 -18.84
N ILE A 152 -24.38 -15.39 -18.53
CA ILE A 152 -24.14 -14.00 -18.12
C ILE A 152 -23.30 -13.95 -16.84
N GLU A 153 -23.67 -14.76 -15.84
CA GLU A 153 -22.95 -14.83 -14.57
C GLU A 153 -21.52 -15.38 -14.74
N LEU A 154 -21.31 -16.32 -15.65
CA LEU A 154 -19.98 -16.84 -15.98
C LEU A 154 -19.10 -15.77 -16.64
N ASP A 155 -19.65 -15.01 -17.59
CA ASP A 155 -18.92 -13.94 -18.25
C ASP A 155 -18.53 -12.82 -17.26
N ASP A 156 -19.44 -12.45 -16.35
CA ASP A 156 -19.14 -11.52 -15.25
C ASP A 156 -18.01 -12.06 -14.35
N ALA A 157 -18.05 -13.34 -13.96
CA ALA A 157 -17.00 -13.94 -13.13
C ALA A 157 -15.63 -13.96 -13.83
N ARG A 158 -15.61 -14.26 -15.14
CA ARG A 158 -14.38 -14.24 -15.94
C ARG A 158 -13.79 -12.84 -16.01
N LYS A 159 -14.62 -11.84 -16.24
CA LYS A 159 -14.20 -10.43 -16.25
C LYS A 159 -13.57 -10.03 -14.90
N ILE A 160 -14.24 -10.34 -13.79
CA ILE A 160 -13.73 -10.01 -12.45
C ILE A 160 -12.40 -10.72 -12.17
N HIS A 161 -12.26 -11.99 -12.56
CA HIS A 161 -11.00 -12.72 -12.44
C HIS A 161 -9.85 -12.08 -13.25
N ASP A 162 -10.13 -11.65 -14.48
CA ASP A 162 -9.13 -11.00 -15.33
C ASP A 162 -8.75 -9.60 -14.80
N ASP A 163 -9.71 -8.85 -14.28
CA ASP A 163 -9.46 -7.57 -13.60
C ASP A 163 -8.64 -7.77 -12.32
N ALA A 164 -8.92 -8.81 -11.52
CA ALA A 164 -8.12 -9.15 -10.33
C ALA A 164 -6.66 -9.46 -10.69
N LYS A 165 -6.42 -10.21 -11.78
CA LYS A 165 -5.06 -10.46 -12.30
C LYS A 165 -4.38 -9.19 -12.75
N LYS A 166 -5.08 -8.34 -13.50
CA LYS A 166 -4.54 -7.05 -13.96
C LYS A 166 -4.13 -6.18 -12.78
N HIS A 167 -4.97 -6.10 -11.75
CA HIS A 167 -4.67 -5.38 -10.52
C HIS A 167 -3.46 -5.99 -9.79
N PHE A 168 -3.40 -7.31 -9.62
CA PHE A 168 -2.22 -8.00 -9.06
C PHE A 168 -0.93 -7.56 -9.77
N THR A 169 -0.88 -7.68 -11.10
CA THR A 169 0.32 -7.30 -11.88
C THR A 169 0.64 -5.81 -11.81
N THR A 170 -0.37 -4.95 -11.89
CA THR A 170 -0.18 -3.48 -11.89
C THR A 170 0.34 -2.98 -10.54
N TYR A 171 -0.22 -3.47 -9.44
CA TYR A 171 0.18 -2.99 -8.12
C TYR A 171 1.50 -3.58 -7.67
N SER A 172 1.74 -4.88 -7.91
CA SER A 172 3.05 -5.48 -7.63
C SER A 172 4.18 -4.76 -8.37
N SER A 173 3.94 -4.33 -9.62
CA SER A 173 4.94 -3.54 -10.36
C SER A 173 5.09 -2.10 -9.86
N SER A 174 4.03 -1.48 -9.33
CA SER A 174 4.06 -0.08 -8.86
C SER A 174 4.70 0.08 -7.48
N ILE A 175 4.56 -0.90 -6.59
CA ILE A 175 5.08 -0.82 -5.22
C ILE A 175 6.62 -0.77 -5.22
N GLY A 176 7.27 -1.57 -6.07
CA GLY A 176 8.74 -1.62 -6.15
C GLY A 176 9.40 -0.41 -6.83
N VAL A 177 8.64 0.57 -7.32
CA VAL A 177 9.19 1.76 -8.01
C VAL A 177 9.62 2.82 -7.02
N PHE A 178 8.90 3.00 -5.91
CA PHE A 178 9.29 3.95 -4.88
C PHE A 178 10.54 3.43 -4.15
N LYS A 179 11.55 4.28 -3.99
CA LYS A 179 12.79 3.95 -3.29
C LYS A 179 12.89 4.75 -2.00
N PRO A 180 12.63 4.15 -0.83
CA PRO A 180 12.79 4.81 0.47
C PRO A 180 14.19 5.41 0.69
N GLU A 181 15.19 4.91 -0.03
CA GLU A 181 16.58 5.38 -0.01
C GLU A 181 16.73 6.85 -0.46
N ILE A 182 15.71 7.45 -1.06
CA ILE A 182 15.66 8.88 -1.38
C ILE A 182 15.92 9.78 -0.16
N PHE A 183 15.68 9.30 1.06
CA PHE A 183 16.01 10.02 2.30
C PHE A 183 17.48 9.88 2.74
N GLN A 184 18.19 8.86 2.22
CA GLN A 184 19.62 8.64 2.46
C GLN A 184 20.50 9.33 1.41
N GLU A 185 19.93 9.74 0.28
CA GLU A 185 20.64 10.51 -0.73
C GLU A 185 21.14 11.82 -0.12
N THR A 186 22.46 11.92 0.01
CA THR A 186 23.15 13.20 0.14
C THR A 186 23.22 13.77 -1.25
N ASP A 187 22.62 14.94 -1.48
CA ASP A 187 22.61 15.59 -2.79
C ASP A 187 24.00 15.51 -3.42
N ALA A 188 24.08 14.91 -4.60
CA ALA A 188 25.26 15.03 -5.43
C ALA A 188 25.40 16.52 -5.77
N ALA A 189 26.53 17.10 -5.36
CA ALA A 189 26.93 18.47 -5.61
C ALA A 189 26.83 18.89 -7.08
#